data_AF-A0A532ANA7-F1
#
_entry.id   AF-A0A532ANA7-F1
#
_cell.length_a   1.000
_cell.length_b   1.000
_cell.length_c   1.000
_cell.angle_alpha   90.00
_cell.angle_beta   90.00
_cell.angle_gamma   90.00
#
_symmetry.space_group_name_H-M   'P 1'
#
loop_
_entity.id
_entity.type
_entity.pdbx_description
1 polymer ?
#
loop_
_entity_poly.entity_id
_entity_poly.type
_entity_poly.pdbx_seq_one_letter_code
_entity_poly.pdbx_strand_id
1 'polypeptide(L)'
;LKKGAILTDVGSTKASVIAQMQPHVPDGVHFIPGHPLAGTEKSGPDAGFAELFENRWCIFTPLPGTDPAALEKLSEFWRRCGSNIETMDPQHHDMTLAIVSHLPHIIAYNIVGTADDLESVTKSEVIKYSASGFRDFTRLAASDPTMWRD
;
A
#
# COMPACT_ATOMS: atom_id res chain seq x y z
N LEU A 1 -13.84 -17.25 -13.41
CA LEU A 1 -14.48 -17.04 -12.09
C LEU A 1 -15.98 -17.34 -12.20
N LYS A 2 -16.65 -17.77 -11.13
CA LYS A 2 -18.11 -17.98 -11.15
C LYS A 2 -18.86 -16.65 -11.15
N LYS A 3 -20.06 -16.61 -11.74
CA LYS A 3 -20.97 -15.46 -11.65
C LYS A 3 -21.29 -15.14 -10.18
N GLY A 4 -21.30 -13.86 -9.82
CA GLY A 4 -21.47 -13.36 -8.45
C GLY A 4 -20.23 -13.50 -7.56
N ALA A 5 -19.08 -13.92 -8.10
CA ALA A 5 -17.83 -13.88 -7.35
C ALA A 5 -17.40 -12.43 -7.09
N ILE A 6 -16.78 -12.19 -5.93
CA ILE A 6 -16.09 -10.94 -5.62
C ILE A 6 -14.60 -11.15 -5.96
N LEU A 7 -14.05 -10.25 -6.76
CA LEU A 7 -12.64 -10.16 -7.08
C LEU A 7 -12.11 -8.84 -6.48
N THR A 8 -11.00 -8.89 -5.75
CA THR A 8 -10.36 -7.71 -5.14
C THR A 8 -8.85 -7.84 -5.22
N ASP A 9 -8.13 -6.75 -4.97
CA ASP A 9 -6.68 -6.67 -4.87
C ASP A 9 -6.28 -6.03 -3.53
N VAL A 10 -4.97 -5.93 -3.30
CA VAL A 10 -4.38 -5.26 -2.13
C VAL A 10 -3.26 -4.29 -2.52
N GLY A 11 -3.18 -3.88 -3.79
CA GLY A 11 -2.09 -3.05 -4.31
C GLY A 11 -2.09 -1.64 -3.72
N SER A 12 -0.93 -0.99 -3.70
CA SER A 12 -0.78 0.36 -3.13
C SER A 12 -1.22 1.49 -4.07
N THR A 13 -1.33 1.20 -5.38
CA THR A 13 -1.91 2.08 -6.41
C THR A 13 -3.16 1.45 -6.99
N LYS A 14 -4.13 2.23 -7.45
CA LYS A 14 -5.44 1.72 -7.89
C LYS A 14 -5.68 1.91 -9.37
N ALA A 15 -5.35 3.07 -9.95
CA ALA A 15 -5.64 3.34 -11.36
C ALA A 15 -4.94 2.33 -12.30
N SER A 16 -3.67 2.00 -12.04
CA SER A 16 -2.90 1.02 -12.82
C SER A 16 -3.49 -0.39 -12.73
N VAL A 17 -3.78 -0.86 -11.52
CA VAL A 17 -4.37 -2.18 -11.26
C VAL A 17 -5.73 -2.30 -11.92
N ILE A 18 -6.57 -1.27 -11.82
CA ILE A 18 -7.89 -1.25 -12.46
C ILE A 18 -7.74 -1.38 -13.98
N ALA A 19 -6.89 -0.54 -14.60
CA ALA A 19 -6.70 -0.55 -16.04
C ALA A 19 -6.19 -1.89 -16.57
N GLN A 20 -5.31 -2.57 -15.81
CA GLN A 20 -4.75 -3.86 -16.18
C GLN A 20 -5.73 -5.02 -15.96
N MET A 21 -6.52 -4.98 -14.87
CA MET A 21 -7.39 -6.10 -14.50
C MET A 21 -8.74 -6.05 -15.21
N GLN A 22 -9.34 -4.86 -15.34
CA GLN A 22 -10.72 -4.69 -15.83
C GLN A 22 -11.00 -5.38 -17.18
N PRO A 23 -10.12 -5.34 -18.20
CA PRO A 23 -10.34 -6.06 -19.47
C PRO A 23 -10.42 -7.58 -19.35
N HIS A 24 -9.95 -8.15 -18.24
CA HIS A 24 -9.88 -9.59 -18.02
C HIS A 24 -10.93 -10.10 -17.02
N VAL A 25 -11.71 -9.21 -16.41
CA VAL A 25 -12.77 -9.58 -15.45
C VAL A 25 -13.96 -10.16 -16.22
N PRO A 26 -14.36 -11.43 -15.96
CA PRO A 26 -15.52 -12.02 -16.63
C PRO A 26 -16.84 -11.33 -16.25
N ASP A 27 -17.79 -11.32 -17.19
CA ASP A 27 -19.12 -10.77 -16.94
C ASP A 27 -19.80 -11.38 -15.71
N GLY A 28 -20.43 -10.51 -14.92
CA GLY A 28 -21.12 -10.90 -13.69
C GLY A 28 -20.21 -11.23 -12.52
N VAL A 29 -18.90 -10.97 -12.59
CA VAL A 29 -17.98 -10.90 -11.45
C VAL A 29 -17.95 -9.48 -10.91
N HIS A 30 -18.02 -9.32 -9.59
CA HIS A 30 -17.90 -8.02 -8.93
C HIS A 30 -16.43 -7.72 -8.68
N PHE A 31 -15.81 -6.91 -9.53
CA PHE A 31 -14.45 -6.42 -9.30
C PHE A 31 -14.48 -5.16 -8.42
N ILE A 32 -13.89 -5.27 -7.23
CA ILE A 32 -13.87 -4.24 -6.20
C ILE A 32 -12.41 -4.05 -5.76
N PRO A 33 -11.67 -3.10 -6.37
CA PRO A 33 -10.28 -2.85 -6.02
C PRO A 33 -10.16 -2.35 -4.58
N GLY A 34 -9.08 -2.75 -3.91
CA GLY A 34 -8.86 -2.50 -2.49
C GLY A 34 -7.40 -2.17 -2.16
N HIS A 35 -7.21 -1.49 -1.03
CA HIS A 35 -5.91 -1.21 -0.45
C HIS A 35 -6.00 -1.25 1.08
N PRO A 36 -5.62 -2.36 1.72
CA PRO A 36 -5.37 -2.38 3.15
C PRO A 36 -4.09 -1.58 3.43
N LEU A 37 -4.21 -0.45 4.12
CA LEU A 37 -3.09 0.38 4.56
C LEU A 37 -2.45 -0.25 5.81
N ALA A 38 -1.88 -1.43 5.58
CA ALA A 38 -1.20 -2.23 6.56
C ALA A 38 0.05 -2.84 5.92
N GLY A 39 1.19 -2.66 6.57
CA GLY A 39 2.46 -3.17 6.09
C GLY A 39 3.51 -3.07 7.17
N THR A 40 4.54 -3.90 7.04
CA THR A 40 5.76 -3.80 7.84
C THR A 40 6.94 -3.69 6.89
N GLU A 41 8.12 -3.38 7.41
CA GLU A 41 9.37 -3.42 6.67
C GLU A 41 9.78 -4.84 6.22
N LYS A 42 9.03 -5.88 6.62
CA LYS A 42 9.29 -7.28 6.28
C LYS A 42 8.34 -7.77 5.19
N SER A 43 8.92 -8.43 4.18
CA SER A 43 8.20 -9.07 3.08
C SER A 43 8.10 -10.59 3.28
N GLY A 44 7.13 -11.22 2.60
CA GLY A 44 6.97 -12.68 2.54
C GLY A 44 5.86 -13.22 3.46
N PRO A 45 5.40 -14.46 3.24
CA PRO A 45 4.27 -15.05 3.97
C PRO A 45 4.55 -15.19 5.48
N ASP A 46 5.82 -15.40 5.86
CA ASP A 46 6.24 -15.54 7.27
C ASP A 46 6.22 -14.21 8.03
N ALA A 47 6.10 -13.07 7.34
CA ALA A 47 5.96 -11.76 7.95
C ALA A 47 4.50 -11.42 8.33
N GLY A 48 3.54 -12.28 7.95
CA GLY A 48 2.13 -12.11 8.28
C GLY A 48 1.81 -12.50 9.72
N PHE A 49 0.95 -11.72 10.37
CA PHE A 49 0.41 -12.00 11.71
C PHE A 49 -1.06 -11.57 11.78
N ALA A 50 -1.83 -12.15 12.70
CA ALA A 50 -3.29 -12.03 12.72
C ALA A 50 -3.77 -10.57 12.91
N GLU A 51 -3.02 -9.81 13.70
CA GLU A 51 -3.33 -8.44 14.11
C GLU A 51 -2.87 -7.40 13.09
N LEU A 52 -2.29 -7.82 11.95
CA LEU A 52 -1.69 -6.93 10.95
C LEU A 52 -2.62 -5.80 10.50
N PHE A 53 -3.92 -6.09 10.45
CA PHE A 53 -4.95 -5.20 9.92
C PHE A 53 -5.78 -4.49 10.99
N GLU A 54 -5.52 -4.76 12.28
CA GLU A 54 -6.28 -4.17 13.38
C GLU A 54 -6.06 -2.66 13.48
N ASN A 55 -7.16 -1.90 13.57
CA ASN A 55 -7.16 -0.44 13.59
C ASN A 55 -6.45 0.21 12.39
N ARG A 56 -6.25 -0.55 11.29
CA ARG A 56 -5.75 -0.05 10.01
C ARG A 56 -6.91 0.26 9.08
N TRP A 57 -6.67 1.15 8.13
CA TRP A 57 -7.66 1.46 7.10
C TRP A 57 -7.58 0.43 5.97
N CYS A 58 -8.72 0.02 5.43
CA CYS A 58 -8.83 -0.62 4.13
C CYS A 58 -9.71 0.26 3.25
N ILE A 59 -9.10 0.81 2.19
CA ILE A 59 -9.80 1.70 1.26
C ILE A 59 -10.26 0.87 0.05
N PHE A 60 -11.54 0.93 -0.28
CA PHE A 60 -12.04 0.43 -1.56
C PHE A 60 -12.19 1.56 -2.56
N THR A 61 -11.97 1.25 -3.83
CA THR A 61 -12.22 2.18 -4.93
C THR A 61 -13.28 1.61 -5.87
N PRO A 62 -14.57 1.63 -5.46
CA PRO A 62 -15.65 1.02 -6.24
C PRO A 62 -15.78 1.70 -7.62
N LEU A 63 -15.92 0.88 -8.66
CA LEU A 63 -16.12 1.34 -10.05
C LEU A 63 -17.60 1.69 -10.31
N PRO A 64 -17.91 2.47 -11.36
CA PRO A 64 -19.29 2.70 -11.78
C PRO A 64 -20.05 1.38 -11.99
N GLY A 65 -21.21 1.24 -11.36
CA GLY A 65 -22.01 0.01 -11.41
C GLY A 65 -21.59 -1.09 -10.43
N THR A 66 -20.67 -0.81 -9.49
CA THR A 66 -20.36 -1.73 -8.40
C THR A 66 -21.62 -2.08 -7.62
N ASP A 67 -21.85 -3.38 -7.39
CA ASP A 67 -22.97 -3.88 -6.60
C ASP A 67 -22.76 -3.51 -5.11
N PRO A 68 -23.67 -2.72 -4.49
CA PRO A 68 -23.55 -2.33 -3.09
C PRO A 68 -23.53 -3.52 -2.12
N ALA A 69 -24.23 -4.62 -2.43
CA ALA A 69 -24.24 -5.80 -1.58
C ALA A 69 -22.91 -6.56 -1.66
N ALA A 70 -22.28 -6.59 -2.83
CA ALA A 70 -20.95 -7.16 -2.99
C ALA A 70 -19.88 -6.33 -2.25
N LEU A 71 -19.98 -5.00 -2.35
CA LEU A 71 -19.11 -4.07 -1.61
C LEU A 71 -19.26 -4.25 -0.11
N GLU A 72 -20.49 -4.24 0.42
CA GLU A 72 -20.71 -4.39 1.86
C GLU A 72 -20.25 -5.76 2.37
N LYS A 73 -20.44 -6.84 1.58
CA LYS A 73 -19.92 -8.16 1.94
C LYS A 73 -18.39 -8.18 2.05
N LEU A 74 -17.68 -7.47 1.17
CA LEU A 74 -16.23 -7.35 1.24
C LEU A 74 -15.79 -6.41 2.39
N SER A 75 -16.53 -5.33 2.63
CA SER A 75 -16.32 -4.44 3.78
C SER A 75 -16.44 -5.19 5.10
N GLU A 76 -17.47 -6.02 5.27
CA GLU A 76 -17.66 -6.83 6.46
C GLU A 76 -16.53 -7.85 6.67
N PHE A 77 -16.00 -8.43 5.58
CA PHE A 77 -14.82 -9.28 5.66
C PHE A 77 -13.63 -8.53 6.27
N TRP A 78 -13.33 -7.32 5.80
CA TRP A 78 -12.21 -6.53 6.30
C TRP A 78 -12.45 -5.93 7.71
N ARG A 79 -13.70 -5.58 8.05
CA ARG A 79 -14.05 -5.19 9.43
C ARG A 79 -13.82 -6.34 10.41
N ARG A 80 -14.08 -7.59 10.01
CA ARG A 80 -13.76 -8.79 10.82
C ARG A 80 -12.27 -9.05 10.97
N CYS A 81 -11.45 -8.56 10.04
CA CYS A 81 -10.00 -8.50 10.19
C CYS A 81 -9.52 -7.34 11.07
N GLY A 82 -10.44 -6.53 11.63
CA GLY A 82 -10.13 -5.40 12.51
C GLY A 82 -9.89 -4.07 11.77
N SER A 83 -10.12 -4.02 10.46
CA SER A 83 -9.89 -2.79 9.67
C SER A 83 -11.08 -1.82 9.73
N ASN A 84 -10.75 -0.53 9.68
CA ASN A 84 -11.69 0.54 9.36
C ASN A 84 -11.88 0.61 7.84
N ILE A 85 -13.10 0.82 7.36
CA ILE A 85 -13.41 0.84 5.92
C ILE A 85 -13.67 2.26 5.45
N GLU A 86 -13.08 2.62 4.32
CA GLU A 86 -13.34 3.88 3.62
C GLU A 86 -13.50 3.61 2.12
N THR A 87 -14.18 4.52 1.41
CA THR A 87 -14.30 4.47 -0.05
C THR A 87 -13.78 5.74 -0.70
N MET A 88 -13.06 5.60 -1.81
CA MET A 88 -12.54 6.73 -2.59
C MET A 88 -12.70 6.49 -4.08
N ASP A 89 -12.69 7.58 -4.85
CA ASP A 89 -12.42 7.51 -6.28
C ASP A 89 -10.97 7.01 -6.53
N PRO A 90 -10.71 6.16 -7.56
CA PRO A 90 -9.37 5.63 -7.82
C PRO A 90 -8.29 6.71 -8.00
N GLN A 91 -8.59 7.79 -8.71
CA GLN A 91 -7.64 8.88 -8.94
C GLN A 91 -7.42 9.69 -7.66
N HIS A 92 -8.47 9.90 -6.88
CA HIS A 92 -8.36 10.55 -5.58
C HIS A 92 -7.51 9.75 -4.59
N HIS A 93 -7.68 8.42 -4.57
CA HIS A 93 -6.84 7.51 -3.79
C HIS A 93 -5.37 7.67 -4.18
N ASP A 94 -5.05 7.52 -5.46
CA ASP A 94 -3.65 7.55 -5.93
C ASP A 94 -2.99 8.91 -5.66
N MET A 95 -3.71 10.02 -5.84
CA MET A 95 -3.21 11.36 -5.49
C MET A 95 -2.97 11.51 -3.99
N THR A 96 -3.87 11.01 -3.16
CA THR A 96 -3.74 11.08 -1.70
C THR A 96 -2.53 10.27 -1.24
N LEU A 97 -2.42 9.00 -1.67
CA LEU A 97 -1.34 8.10 -1.29
C LEU A 97 0.02 8.52 -1.87
N ALA A 98 0.03 9.16 -3.05
CA ALA A 98 1.24 9.78 -3.58
C ALA A 98 1.83 10.81 -2.62
N ILE A 99 0.99 11.64 -1.99
CA ILE A 99 1.43 12.70 -1.07
C ILE A 99 1.75 12.14 0.31
N VAL A 100 0.88 11.30 0.87
CA VAL A 100 1.00 10.89 2.28
C VAL A 100 1.87 9.65 2.49
N SER A 101 2.20 8.91 1.42
CA SER A 101 2.98 7.67 1.51
C SER A 101 4.15 7.65 0.52
N HIS A 102 3.91 7.81 -0.78
CA HIS A 102 4.96 7.55 -1.79
C HIS A 102 6.06 8.61 -1.81
N LEU A 103 5.68 9.90 -1.81
CA LEU A 103 6.64 11.00 -1.77
C LEU A 103 7.54 10.95 -0.52
N PRO A 104 7.03 10.73 0.71
CA PRO A 104 7.87 10.48 1.89
C PRO A 104 8.90 9.37 1.71
N HIS A 105 8.55 8.25 1.07
CA HIS A 105 9.49 7.15 0.83
C HIS A 105 10.57 7.53 -0.18
N ILE A 106 10.21 8.19 -1.28
CA ILE A 106 11.20 8.69 -2.27
C ILE A 106 12.19 9.65 -1.60
N ILE A 107 11.71 10.56 -0.75
CA ILE A 107 12.56 11.48 0.00
C ILE A 107 13.48 10.69 0.95
N ALA A 108 12.95 9.69 1.66
CA ALA A 108 13.73 8.84 2.56
C ALA A 108 14.87 8.11 1.82
N TYR A 109 14.56 7.47 0.69
CA TYR A 109 15.57 6.78 -0.14
C TYR A 109 16.65 7.74 -0.62
N ASN A 110 16.30 8.94 -1.06
CA ASN A 110 17.28 9.93 -1.52
C ASN A 110 18.18 10.44 -0.39
N ILE A 111 17.62 10.68 0.81
CA ILE A 111 18.41 11.12 1.97
C ILE A 111 19.42 10.04 2.38
N VAL A 112 18.97 8.78 2.43
CA VAL A 112 19.84 7.65 2.79
C VAL A 112 20.88 7.39 1.70
N GLY A 113 20.49 7.41 0.43
CA GLY A 113 21.42 7.27 -0.70
C GLY A 113 22.46 8.39 -0.77
N THR A 114 22.06 9.65 -0.55
CA THR A 114 23.00 10.78 -0.51
C THR A 114 24.02 10.61 0.62
N ALA A 115 23.58 10.11 1.77
CA ALA A 115 24.47 9.82 2.90
C ALA A 115 25.47 8.71 2.56
N ASP A 116 25.03 7.64 1.89
CA ASP A 116 25.87 6.53 1.38
C ASP A 116 26.82 6.97 0.26
N ASP A 117 26.46 7.94 -0.58
CA ASP A 117 27.36 8.48 -1.59
C ASP A 117 28.46 9.37 -0.98
N LEU A 118 28.13 10.10 0.09
CA LEU A 118 29.08 10.89 0.89
C LEU A 118 30.02 10.01 1.74
N GLU A 119 29.67 8.75 1.97
CA GLU A 119 30.43 7.79 2.77
C GLU A 119 31.82 7.44 2.21
N SER A 120 32.17 7.83 0.98
CA SER A 120 33.55 7.70 0.50
C SER A 120 34.55 8.58 1.25
N VAL A 121 34.09 9.61 2.00
CA VAL A 121 34.95 10.58 2.71
C VAL A 121 34.72 10.60 4.23
N THR A 122 33.54 10.25 4.76
CA THR A 122 33.17 10.48 6.19
C THR A 122 32.30 9.38 6.84
N LYS A 123 32.53 8.11 6.47
CA LYS A 123 31.78 6.91 6.91
C LYS A 123 31.41 6.81 8.39
N SER A 124 32.35 7.10 9.30
CA SER A 124 32.12 6.93 10.73
C SER A 124 31.25 8.03 11.35
N GLU A 125 31.19 9.21 10.74
CA GLU A 125 30.57 10.38 11.35
C GLU A 125 29.07 10.42 11.11
N VAL A 126 28.62 10.04 9.90
CA VAL A 126 27.20 9.99 9.55
C VAL A 126 26.44 9.03 10.46
N ILE A 127 26.95 7.82 10.68
CA ILE A 127 26.32 6.83 11.58
C ILE A 127 26.43 7.27 13.06
N LYS A 128 27.56 7.87 13.44
CA LYS A 128 27.81 8.28 14.84
C LYS A 128 26.96 9.48 15.27
N TYR A 129 26.69 10.41 14.35
CA TYR A 129 25.94 11.64 14.64
C TYR A 129 24.49 11.61 14.15
N SER A 130 24.03 10.50 13.54
CA SER A 130 22.63 10.39 13.13
C SER A 130 21.71 10.35 14.34
N ALA A 131 21.01 11.47 14.51
CA ALA A 131 19.94 11.64 15.50
C ALA A 131 18.65 10.92 15.05
N SER A 132 17.63 10.95 15.90
CA SER A 132 16.34 10.27 15.70
C SER A 132 15.73 10.50 14.32
N GLY A 133 15.77 11.73 13.80
CA GLY A 133 15.19 12.06 12.49
C GLY A 133 15.82 11.30 11.32
N PHE A 134 17.15 11.13 11.29
CA PHE A 134 17.81 10.35 10.24
C PHE A 134 17.47 8.85 10.38
N ARG A 135 17.40 8.35 11.63
CA ARG A 135 17.02 6.96 11.88
C ARG A 135 15.59 6.65 11.41
N ASP A 136 14.65 7.59 11.57
CA ASP A 136 13.29 7.43 11.08
C ASP A 136 13.24 7.31 9.54
N PHE A 137 14.09 8.05 8.82
CA PHE A 137 14.23 7.89 7.36
C PHE A 137 14.91 6.57 6.97
N THR A 138 15.92 6.12 7.71
CA THR A 138 16.55 4.81 7.43
C THR A 138 15.56 3.64 7.57
N ARG A 139 14.57 3.75 8.46
CA ARG A 139 13.50 2.76 8.57
C ARG A 139 12.58 2.74 7.34
N LEU A 140 12.20 3.91 6.83
CA LEU A 140 11.39 3.99 5.61
C LEU A 140 12.15 3.45 4.39
N ALA A 141 13.44 3.77 4.28
CA ALA A 141 14.33 3.30 3.21
C ALA A 141 14.71 1.81 3.32
N ALA A 142 14.38 1.12 4.42
CA ALA A 142 14.58 -0.32 4.57
C ALA A 142 13.44 -1.16 3.95
N SER A 143 12.41 -0.51 3.42
CA SER A 143 11.28 -1.17 2.76
C SER A 143 11.69 -1.88 1.47
N ASP A 144 10.86 -2.79 0.96
CA ASP A 144 11.17 -3.59 -0.23
C ASP A 144 11.38 -2.72 -1.48
N PRO A 145 12.59 -2.69 -2.07
CA PRO A 145 12.90 -1.79 -3.18
C PRO A 145 12.21 -2.19 -4.49
N THR A 146 11.81 -3.46 -4.64
CA THR A 146 11.05 -3.92 -5.82
C THR A 146 9.62 -3.41 -5.74
N MET A 147 8.99 -3.53 -4.57
CA MET A 147 7.65 -2.99 -4.32
C MET A 147 7.60 -1.47 -4.54
N TRP A 148 8.59 -0.72 -4.06
CA TRP A 148 8.61 0.74 -4.17
C TRP A 148 8.96 1.29 -5.56
N ARG A 149 9.52 0.44 -6.42
CA ARG A 149 9.79 0.78 -7.83
C ARG A 149 8.52 0.66 -8.69
N ASP A 150 7.70 -0.34 -8.41
CA ASP A 150 6.52 -0.73 -9.20
C ASP A 150 5.28 0.13 -8.87
#